data_AF-A0A496Q5S6-F1
#
_entry.id   AF-A0A496Q5S6-F1
#
_cell.length_a   1.000
_cell.length_b   1.000
_cell.length_c   1.000
_cell.angle_alpha   90.00
_cell.angle_beta   90.00
_cell.angle_gamma   90.00
#
_symmetry.space_group_name_H-M   'P 1'
#
loop_
_entity.id
_entity.type
_entity.pdbx_description
1 polymer ?
#
loop_
_entity_poly.entity_id
_entity_poly.type
_entity_poly.pdbx_seq_one_letter_code
_entity_poly.pdbx_strand_id
1 'polypeptide(L)'
;AILDEPTSGLDVINAWEVRKIIRNFAAQGHTVLLSSHNMLEVEFTCDRIALINNGEIVEGGTPKELKEKYNAQNIEEVFVEVVKCSATF
;
A
#
# COMPACT_ATOMS: atom_id res chain seq x y z
N ALA A 1 -9.46 -12.42 -3.93
CA ALA A 1 -10.40 -11.55 -3.19
C ALA A 1 -10.11 -10.10 -3.52
N ILE A 2 -11.13 -9.23 -3.53
CA ILE A 2 -10.97 -7.78 -3.72
C ILE A 2 -11.53 -7.13 -2.47
N LEU A 3 -10.73 -6.33 -1.77
CA LEU A 3 -11.07 -5.69 -0.51
C LEU A 3 -10.92 -4.18 -0.66
N ASP A 4 -12.00 -3.45 -0.37
CA ASP A 4 -12.01 -1.99 -0.41
C ASP A 4 -11.93 -1.42 1.00
N GLU A 5 -10.80 -0.77 1.33
CA GLU A 5 -10.54 -0.13 2.61
C GLU A 5 -10.87 -1.00 3.85
N PRO A 6 -10.37 -2.25 3.95
CA PRO A 6 -10.87 -3.25 4.90
C PRO A 6 -10.60 -2.95 6.38
N THR A 7 -9.71 -2.00 6.68
CA THR A 7 -9.37 -1.56 8.03
C THR A 7 -9.86 -0.16 8.37
N SER A 8 -10.56 0.49 7.43
CA SER A 8 -11.05 1.85 7.64
C SER A 8 -12.07 1.89 8.77
N GLY A 9 -11.89 2.82 9.70
CA GLY A 9 -12.75 2.97 10.88
C GLY A 9 -12.51 1.95 12.00
N LEU A 10 -11.55 1.04 11.86
CA LEU A 10 -11.15 0.12 12.93
C LEU A 10 -10.16 0.78 13.90
N ASP A 11 -10.19 0.36 15.16
CA ASP A 11 -9.11 0.65 16.10
C ASP A 11 -7.82 -0.10 15.75
N VAL A 12 -6.73 0.25 16.43
CA VAL A 12 -5.39 -0.27 16.17
C VAL A 12 -5.31 -1.80 16.30
N ILE A 13 -6.02 -2.39 17.27
CA ILE A 13 -5.97 -3.84 17.54
C ILE A 13 -6.72 -4.58 16.44
N ASN A 14 -7.93 -4.12 16.12
CA ASN A 14 -8.77 -4.73 15.09
C ASN A 14 -8.14 -4.59 13.70
N ALA A 15 -7.56 -3.44 13.37
CA ALA A 15 -6.83 -3.26 12.11
C ALA A 15 -5.64 -4.22 12.00
N TRP A 16 -4.89 -4.41 13.08
CA TRP A 16 -3.78 -5.37 13.12
C TRP A 16 -4.24 -6.81 12.89
N GLU A 17 -5.36 -7.22 13.48
CA GLU A 17 -5.91 -8.56 13.31
C GLU A 17 -6.42 -8.80 11.88
N VAL A 18 -7.11 -7.82 11.28
CA VAL A 18 -7.56 -7.89 9.88
C VAL A 18 -6.36 -8.06 8.94
N ARG A 19 -5.29 -7.28 9.11
CA ARG A 19 -4.07 -7.42 8.30
C ARG A 19 -3.46 -8.82 8.41
N LYS A 20 -3.46 -9.40 9.62
CA LYS A 20 -2.96 -10.76 9.85
C LYS A 20 -3.82 -11.80 9.13
N ILE A 21 -5.15 -11.64 9.15
CA ILE A 21 -6.08 -12.52 8.43
C ILE A 21 -5.82 -12.45 6.92
N ILE A 22 -5.69 -11.24 6.37
CA ILE A 22 -5.41 -11.02 4.94
C ILE A 22 -4.10 -11.71 4.53
N ARG A 23 -3.02 -11.49 5.29
CA ARG A 23 -1.72 -12.11 5.03
C ARG A 23 -1.77 -13.64 5.10
N ASN A 24 -2.46 -14.19 6.10
CA ASN A 24 -2.61 -15.64 6.23
C ASN A 24 -3.43 -16.23 5.08
N PHE A 25 -4.46 -15.52 4.62
CA PHE A 25 -5.25 -15.93 3.47
C PHE A 25 -4.41 -15.93 2.19
N ALA A 26 -3.59 -14.89 1.97
CA ALA A 26 -2.67 -14.83 0.85
C ALA A 26 -1.62 -15.96 0.90
N ALA A 27 -1.07 -16.25 2.08
CA ALA A 27 -0.09 -17.32 2.30
C ALA A 27 -0.62 -18.73 1.99
N GLN A 28 -1.94 -18.92 1.95
CA GLN A 28 -2.58 -20.18 1.53
C GLN A 28 -2.66 -20.34 0.00
N GLY A 29 -2.05 -19.44 -0.77
CA GLY A 29 -2.03 -19.46 -2.23
C GLY A 29 -3.14 -18.65 -2.89
N HIS A 30 -3.86 -17.82 -2.12
CA HIS A 30 -4.89 -16.94 -2.66
C HIS A 30 -4.31 -15.58 -3.06
N THR A 31 -4.84 -14.99 -4.13
CA THR A 31 -4.52 -13.62 -4.52
C THR A 31 -5.52 -12.64 -3.88
N VAL A 32 -5.00 -11.57 -3.28
CA VAL A 32 -5.80 -10.48 -2.70
C VAL A 32 -5.42 -9.17 -3.38
N LEU A 33 -6.43 -8.44 -3.85
CA LEU A 33 -6.31 -7.04 -4.25
C LEU A 33 -6.91 -6.19 -3.13
N LEU A 34 -6.16 -5.20 -2.66
CA LEU A 34 -6.53 -4.32 -1.57
C LEU A 34 -6.38 -2.86 -2.02
N SER A 35 -7.43 -2.05 -1.88
CA SER A 35 -7.33 -0.59 -1.94
C SER A 35 -7.22 -0.03 -0.53
N SER A 36 -6.24 0.86 -0.33
CA SER A 36 -6.20 1.71 0.85
C SER A 36 -5.51 3.04 0.59
N HIS A 37 -5.98 4.09 1.26
CA HIS A 37 -5.29 5.37 1.38
C HIS A 37 -4.28 5.42 2.54
N ASN A 38 -4.24 4.40 3.40
CA ASN A 38 -3.29 4.32 4.50
C ASN A 38 -1.96 3.70 4.04
N MET A 39 -0.95 4.55 3.81
CA MET A 39 0.34 4.13 3.24
C MET A 39 1.16 3.20 4.16
N LEU A 40 1.02 3.35 5.48
CA LEU A 40 1.67 2.45 6.44
C LEU A 40 1.02 1.06 6.41
N GLU A 41 -0.29 0.99 6.22
CA GLU A 41 -0.99 -0.29 6.13
C GLU A 41 -0.55 -1.12 4.94
N VAL A 42 -0.54 -0.52 3.75
CA VAL A 42 -0.17 -1.20 2.52
C VAL A 42 1.27 -1.70 2.60
N GLU A 43 2.16 -0.94 3.24
CA GLU A 43 3.55 -1.36 3.47
C GLU A 43 3.67 -2.65 4.29
N PHE A 44 2.85 -2.79 5.34
CA PHE A 44 2.90 -3.98 6.21
C PHE A 44 2.09 -5.18 5.71
N THR A 45 1.21 -4.97 4.73
CA THR A 45 0.19 -5.96 4.32
C THR A 45 0.42 -6.49 2.91
N CYS A 46 0.91 -5.66 1.98
CA CYS A 46 0.99 -5.99 0.57
C CYS A 46 2.39 -6.41 0.13
N ASP A 47 2.47 -7.43 -0.72
CA ASP A 47 3.73 -7.85 -1.36
C ASP A 47 4.18 -6.86 -2.45
N ARG A 48 3.21 -6.28 -3.16
CA ARG A 48 3.40 -5.28 -4.21
C ARG A 48 2.32 -4.19 -4.10
N ILE A 49 2.69 -2.97 -4.46
CA ILE A 49 1.86 -1.77 -4.40
C ILE A 49 1.85 -1.10 -5.76
N ALA A 50 0.70 -0.54 -6.14
CA ALA A 50 0.57 0.42 -7.23
C ALA A 50 0.06 1.73 -6.63
N LEU A 51 0.82 2.82 -6.82
CA LEU A 51 0.46 4.15 -6.36
C LEU A 51 -0.39 4.83 -7.43
N ILE A 52 -1.57 5.31 -7.03
CA ILE A 52 -2.52 5.97 -7.94
C ILE A 52 -2.65 7.43 -7.54
N ASN A 53 -2.53 8.34 -8.52
CA ASN A 53 -2.82 9.76 -8.36
C ASN A 53 -3.56 10.27 -9.60
N ASN A 54 -4.61 11.07 -9.41
CA ASN A 54 -5.44 11.61 -10.51
C ASN A 54 -5.95 10.56 -11.53
N GLY A 55 -6.23 9.33 -11.06
CA GLY A 55 -6.72 8.24 -11.92
C GLY A 55 -5.64 7.51 -12.72
N GLU A 56 -4.37 7.86 -12.54
CA GLU A 56 -3.24 7.21 -13.20
C GLU A 56 -2.35 6.48 -12.19
N ILE A 57 -1.80 5.33 -12.60
CA ILE A 57 -0.76 4.66 -11.83
C ILE A 57 0.53 5.43 -12.05
N VAL A 58 0.98 6.13 -11.01
CA VAL A 58 2.19 6.97 -11.06
C VAL A 58 3.45 6.18 -10.75
N GLU A 59 3.33 5.06 -10.04
CA GLU A 59 4.45 4.18 -9.72
C GLU A 59 3.98 2.80 -9.24
N GLY A 60 4.83 1.77 -9.33
CA GLY A 60 4.50 0.46 -8.77
C GLY A 60 5.69 -0.48 -8.58
N GLY A 61 5.61 -1.34 -7.57
CA GLY A 61 6.71 -2.23 -7.19
C GLY A 61 6.47 -2.91 -5.86
N THR A 62 7.46 -3.63 -5.36
CA THR A 62 7.45 -4.05 -3.95
C THR A 62 7.69 -2.84 -3.04
N PRO A 63 7.17 -2.83 -1.79
CA PRO A 63 7.43 -1.73 -0.87
C PRO A 63 8.94 -1.47 -0.67
N LYS A 64 9.75 -2.53 -0.71
CA LYS A 64 11.21 -2.43 -0.61
C LYS A 64 11.83 -1.71 -1.79
N GLU A 65 11.53 -2.14 -3.02
CA GLU A 65 12.04 -1.50 -4.25
C GLU A 65 11.66 -0.03 -4.32
N LEU A 66 10.43 0.31 -3.94
CA LEU A 66 9.96 1.69 -3.91
C LEU A 66 10.75 2.54 -2.91
N LYS A 67 10.93 2.06 -1.68
CA LYS A 67 11.72 2.78 -0.67
C LYS A 67 13.18 2.97 -1.10
N GLU A 68 13.80 1.96 -1.69
CA GLU A 68 15.17 2.04 -2.20
C GLU A 68 15.29 3.02 -3.38
N LYS A 69 14.34 2.99 -4.32
CA LYS A 69 14.33 3.86 -5.52
C LYS A 69 14.25 5.34 -5.17
N TYR A 70 13.48 5.69 -4.15
CA TYR A 70 13.25 7.09 -3.73
C TYR A 70 14.03 7.49 -2.48
N ASN A 71 14.90 6.62 -1.95
CA ASN A 71 15.65 6.83 -0.72
C ASN A 71 14.76 7.28 0.46
N ALA A 72 13.64 6.58 0.64
CA ALA A 72 12.57 6.92 1.57
C ALA A 72 12.46 5.89 2.71
N GLN A 73 11.97 6.31 3.88
CA GLN A 73 11.81 5.43 5.05
C GLN A 73 10.53 4.60 5.01
N ASN A 74 9.49 5.11 4.33
CA ASN A 74 8.15 4.51 4.26
C ASN A 74 7.49 4.85 2.91
N ILE A 75 6.36 4.21 2.61
CA ILE A 75 5.62 4.41 1.35
C ILE A 75 4.94 5.78 1.26
N GLU A 76 4.65 6.43 2.39
CA GLU A 76 4.09 7.78 2.40
C GLU A 76 5.07 8.81 1.79
N GLU A 77 6.34 8.75 2.20
CA GLU A 77 7.42 9.57 1.64
C GLU A 77 7.60 9.31 0.14
N VAL A 78 7.56 8.03 -0.28
CA VAL A 78 7.61 7.67 -1.71
C VAL A 78 6.47 8.34 -2.48
N PHE A 79 5.24 8.25 -1.97
CA PHE A 79 4.08 8.83 -2.62
C PHE A 79 4.20 10.35 -2.77
N VAL A 80 4.65 11.03 -1.71
CA VAL A 80 4.88 12.48 -1.74
C VAL A 80 5.93 12.85 -2.79
N GLU A 81 7.03 12.12 -2.89
CA GLU A 81 8.10 12.38 -3.86
C GLU A 81 7.64 12.18 -5.31
N VAL A 82 6.91 11.08 -5.56
CA VAL A 82 6.35 10.75 -6.89
C VAL A 82 5.36 11.81 -7.35
N VAL A 83 4.46 12.25 -6.46
CA VAL A 83 3.44 13.25 -6.80
C VAL A 83 4.06 14.64 -7.00
N LYS A 84 5.04 15.02 -6.18
CA LYS A 84 5.78 16.29 -6.35
C LYS A 84 6.52 16.34 -7.69
N CYS A 85 7.21 15.26 -8.07
CA CYS A 85 7.89 15.19 -9.37
C CYS A 85 6.90 15.29 -10.54
N SER A 86 5.76 14.60 -10.43
CA SER A 86 4.71 14.60 -11.45
C SER A 86 3.97 15.94 -11.59
N ALA A 87 4.01 16.80 -10.57
CA ALA A 87 3.37 18.11 -10.55
C ALA A 87 4.23 19.24 -11.18
N THR A 88 5.33 18.91 -11.85
CA THR A 88 6.11 19.90 -12.62
C THR A 88 5.38 20.26 -13.90
N PHE A 89 4.54 21.30 -13.84
CA PHE A 89 4.09 22.09 -14.99
C PHE A 89 4.89 23.39 -15.06
#